data_AF-A0A7S0I2H6-F1
#
_entry.id   AF-A0A7S0I2H6-F1
#
_cell.length_a   1.000
_cell.length_b   1.000
_cell.length_c   1.000
_cell.angle_alpha   90.00
_cell.angle_beta   90.00
_cell.angle_gamma   90.00
#
_symmetry.space_group_name_H-M   'P 1'
#
loop_
_entity.id
_entity.type
_entity.pdbx_description
1 polymer ?
#
loop_
_entity_poly.entity_id
_entity_poly.type
_entity_poly.pdbx_seq_one_letter_code
_entity_poly.pdbx_strand_id
1 'polypeptide(L)'
;VREESGKEQQVTTFVLVMQPMTVMDLCYVRPPRRGRRVAPSSGNLSELMNGRDIQSIIDDLEELPEEKSYASVPSFRFPLAGDGPFLCSQGFNGHFTHFFLTTRHAVDLECPVGTEVVAVADGKVAIISQDNQVSGADCKNFLKWNSMLLQLDCGLLVEYVHIKKGSVRFKEGDLVQEGDVICESGDVGF
;
A
#
# COMPACT_ATOMS: atom_id res chain seq x y z
N VAL A 1 10.25 12.54 -5.19
CA VAL A 1 9.08 12.14 -6.01
C VAL A 1 9.56 11.85 -7.41
N ARG A 2 9.18 10.70 -7.96
CA ARG A 2 9.43 10.32 -9.35
C ARG A 2 8.15 10.54 -10.17
N GLU A 3 8.29 11.17 -11.33
CA GLU A 3 7.19 11.37 -12.29
C GLU A 3 7.02 10.15 -13.22
N GLU A 4 5.93 10.13 -14.01
CA GLU A 4 5.69 9.08 -15.02
C GLU A 4 6.81 8.96 -16.05
N SER A 5 7.51 10.07 -16.34
CA SER A 5 8.67 10.09 -17.23
C SER A 5 9.93 9.43 -16.64
N GLY A 6 9.89 9.01 -15.36
CA GLY A 6 11.03 8.53 -14.61
C GLY A 6 11.92 9.64 -14.03
N LYS A 7 11.64 10.92 -14.36
CA LYS A 7 12.39 12.06 -13.84
C LYS A 7 12.15 12.25 -12.34
N GLU A 8 13.24 12.41 -11.59
CA GLU A 8 13.19 12.72 -10.17
C GLU A 8 13.11 14.24 -9.93
N GLN A 9 12.25 14.64 -8.99
CA GLN A 9 12.12 16.02 -8.55
C GLN A 9 12.22 16.10 -7.02
N GLN A 10 12.97 17.09 -6.54
CA GLN A 10 12.92 17.48 -5.13
C GLN A 10 11.56 18.07 -4.79
N VAL A 11 10.91 17.47 -3.80
CA VAL A 11 9.71 18.00 -3.18
C VAL A 11 9.89 17.97 -1.67
N THR A 12 9.23 18.88 -0.98
CA THR A 12 9.12 18.84 0.48
C THR A 12 7.70 18.39 0.81
N THR A 13 7.55 17.16 1.27
CA THR A 13 6.28 16.62 1.75
C THR A 13 6.23 16.77 3.27
N PHE A 14 5.16 17.37 3.79
CA PHE A 14 4.87 17.39 5.21
C PHE A 14 3.78 16.36 5.49
N VAL A 15 4.09 15.34 6.29
CA VAL A 15 3.09 14.42 6.85
C VAL A 15 2.95 14.79 8.33
N LEU A 16 1.78 15.30 8.70
CA LEU A 16 1.52 15.82 10.04
C LEU A 16 0.34 15.04 10.63
N VAL A 17 0.66 14.11 11.54
CA VAL A 17 -0.35 13.32 12.25
C VAL A 17 -0.72 14.04 13.54
N MET A 18 -1.97 14.51 13.64
CA MET A 18 -2.47 15.31 14.77
C MET A 18 -3.61 14.59 15.51
N GLN A 19 -3.74 14.84 16.81
CA GLN A 19 -4.85 14.32 17.61
C GLN A 19 -6.19 15.02 17.24
N PRO A 20 -7.36 14.39 17.48
CA PRO A 20 -8.65 15.05 17.36
C PRO A 20 -8.68 16.37 18.14
N MET A 21 -9.31 17.41 17.58
CA MET A 21 -9.40 18.77 18.16
C MET A 21 -8.09 19.58 18.22
N THR A 22 -7.04 19.17 17.49
CA THR A 22 -5.83 19.99 17.35
C THR A 22 -6.00 20.96 16.19
N VAL A 23 -5.78 22.26 16.43
CA VAL A 23 -5.79 23.29 15.38
C VAL A 23 -4.35 23.52 14.91
N MET A 24 -4.14 23.44 13.60
CA MET A 24 -2.85 23.77 12.97
C MET A 24 -3.02 24.99 12.08
N ASP A 25 -2.27 26.05 12.39
CA ASP A 25 -2.13 27.22 11.53
C ASP A 25 -0.89 27.06 10.64
N LEU A 26 -1.11 26.62 9.40
CA LEU A 26 -0.07 26.59 8.38
C LEU A 26 -0.01 27.96 7.68
N CYS A 27 0.96 28.80 8.04
CA CYS A 27 1.16 30.09 7.40
C CYS A 27 2.16 29.99 6.24
N TYR A 28 1.72 30.36 5.03
CA TYR A 28 2.60 30.59 3.89
C TYR A 28 2.98 32.07 3.79
N VAL A 29 4.26 32.40 3.87
CA VAL A 29 4.76 33.76 3.61
C VAL A 29 4.94 33.95 2.11
N ARG A 30 4.04 34.70 1.46
CA ARG A 30 4.13 35.06 0.03
C ARG A 30 4.72 36.46 -0.14
N PRO A 31 5.69 36.68 -1.05
CA PRO A 31 6.05 38.03 -1.48
C PRO A 31 4.86 38.71 -2.20
N PRO A 32 4.72 40.05 -2.15
CA PRO A 32 3.54 40.73 -2.72
C PRO A 32 3.39 40.55 -4.24
N ARG A 33 2.12 40.46 -4.67
CA ARG A 33 1.61 39.99 -5.99
C ARG A 33 1.37 41.11 -7.01
N ARG A 34 1.08 40.73 -8.27
CA ARG A 34 -0.11 41.27 -8.98
C ARG A 34 -0.76 40.30 -9.97
N GLY A 35 -2.05 40.01 -9.73
CA GLY A 35 -3.06 39.77 -10.77
C GLY A 35 -3.23 38.35 -11.35
N ARG A 36 -4.02 37.48 -10.69
CA ARG A 36 -5.03 36.61 -11.36
C ARG A 36 -5.80 35.77 -10.34
N ARG A 37 -7.13 35.73 -10.48
CA ARG A 37 -8.02 34.74 -9.86
C ARG A 37 -8.03 33.46 -10.70
N VAL A 38 -8.14 32.29 -10.06
CA VAL A 38 -8.44 31.01 -10.72
C VAL A 38 -9.53 30.31 -9.92
N ALA A 39 -10.55 29.79 -10.62
CA ALA A 39 -11.71 29.07 -10.08
C ALA A 39 -11.40 27.57 -9.89
N PRO A 40 -12.12 26.84 -9.03
CA PRO A 40 -11.88 25.41 -8.80
C PRO A 40 -12.53 24.54 -9.89
N SER A 41 -11.80 23.55 -10.38
CA SER A 41 -12.29 22.46 -11.23
C SER A 41 -12.86 21.33 -10.38
N SER A 42 -14.10 20.96 -10.65
CA SER A 42 -14.85 19.86 -10.04
C SER A 42 -14.38 18.50 -10.56
N GLY A 43 -13.68 17.74 -9.73
CA GLY A 43 -13.57 16.28 -9.85
C GLY A 43 -14.49 15.63 -8.82
N ASN A 44 -15.30 14.65 -9.22
CA ASN A 44 -16.35 14.09 -8.40
C ASN A 44 -15.85 12.90 -7.57
N LEU A 45 -15.77 13.05 -6.25
CA LEU A 45 -15.43 11.99 -5.29
C LEU A 45 -16.39 10.79 -5.33
N SER A 46 -17.59 10.94 -5.91
CA SER A 46 -18.59 9.87 -5.91
C SER A 46 -18.20 8.65 -6.76
N GLU A 47 -17.27 8.80 -7.70
CA GLU A 47 -16.79 7.67 -8.52
C GLU A 47 -15.84 6.76 -7.74
N LEU A 48 -15.14 7.29 -6.72
CA LEU A 48 -14.28 6.50 -5.83
C LEU A 48 -15.09 5.69 -4.79
N MET A 49 -16.34 6.09 -4.55
CA MET A 49 -17.23 5.51 -3.52
C MET A 49 -18.21 4.45 -4.08
N ASN A 50 -18.23 4.22 -5.39
CA ASN A 50 -19.18 3.31 -6.06
C ASN A 50 -18.56 1.98 -6.53
N GLY A 51 -17.34 1.66 -6.09
CA GLY A 51 -16.81 0.30 -6.22
C GLY A 51 -17.68 -0.64 -5.40
N ARG A 52 -18.35 -1.59 -6.05
CA ARG A 52 -19.18 -2.60 -5.39
C ARG A 52 -18.39 -3.25 -4.25
N ASP A 53 -18.89 -3.00 -3.05
CA ASP A 53 -18.22 -3.19 -1.78
C ASP A 53 -18.10 -4.68 -1.45
N ILE A 54 -17.05 -5.09 -0.74
CA ILE A 54 -16.94 -6.45 -0.15
C ILE A 54 -18.18 -6.71 0.74
N GLN A 55 -18.77 -5.66 1.31
CA GLN A 55 -20.02 -5.72 2.05
C GLN A 55 -21.20 -6.24 1.20
N SER A 56 -21.28 -5.90 -0.09
CA SER A 56 -22.31 -6.45 -0.98
C SER A 56 -22.11 -7.92 -1.32
N ILE A 57 -20.86 -8.42 -1.24
CA ILE A 57 -20.53 -9.84 -1.37
C ILE A 57 -20.85 -10.59 -0.07
N ILE A 58 -20.67 -9.94 1.08
CA ILE A 58 -20.96 -10.50 2.42
C ILE A 58 -22.48 -10.62 2.64
N ASP A 59 -23.26 -9.65 2.19
CA ASP A 59 -24.73 -9.64 2.36
C ASP A 59 -25.43 -10.70 1.47
N ASP A 60 -24.76 -11.19 0.42
CA ASP A 60 -25.22 -12.27 -0.48
C ASP A 60 -24.82 -13.69 0.00
N LEU A 61 -24.09 -13.82 1.11
CA LEU A 61 -23.70 -15.12 1.68
C LEU A 61 -24.79 -15.62 2.66
N GLU A 62 -25.51 -16.68 2.28
CA GLU A 62 -26.58 -17.29 3.10
C GLU A 62 -26.10 -17.93 4.42
N GLU A 63 -24.80 -18.16 4.59
CA GLU A 63 -24.22 -18.69 5.84
C GLU A 63 -22.94 -17.93 6.23
N LEU A 64 -22.91 -17.39 7.45
CA LEU A 64 -21.70 -16.85 8.06
C LEU A 64 -20.77 -18.02 8.46
N PRO A 65 -19.45 -17.95 8.17
CA PRO A 65 -18.54 -19.02 8.50
C PRO A 65 -18.45 -19.22 10.02
N GLU A 66 -18.48 -20.48 10.46
CA GLU A 66 -18.35 -20.87 11.87
C GLU A 66 -17.11 -20.23 12.54
N GLU A 67 -17.25 -19.85 13.82
CA GLU A 67 -16.13 -19.38 14.66
C GLU A 67 -15.00 -20.42 14.69
N LYS A 68 -13.94 -20.18 13.91
CA LYS A 68 -12.73 -20.99 13.96
C LYS A 68 -11.99 -20.71 15.25
N SER A 69 -11.76 -21.75 16.06
CA SER A 69 -10.97 -21.65 17.29
C SER A 69 -9.59 -21.06 16.98
N TYR A 70 -9.16 -20.05 17.74
CA TYR A 70 -7.84 -19.42 17.64
C TYR A 70 -6.67 -20.32 18.10
N ALA A 71 -6.88 -21.63 18.26
CA ALA A 71 -5.86 -22.58 18.73
C ALA A 71 -4.73 -22.84 17.71
N SER A 72 -4.86 -22.36 16.47
CA SER A 72 -3.88 -22.53 15.40
C SER A 72 -3.69 -21.26 14.57
N VAL A 73 -3.47 -20.10 15.20
CA VAL A 73 -3.06 -18.91 14.44
C VAL A 73 -1.75 -19.26 13.71
N PRO A 74 -1.74 -19.28 12.36
CA PRO A 74 -0.53 -19.64 11.62
C PRO A 74 0.56 -18.63 11.93
N SER A 75 1.76 -19.12 12.25
CA SER A 75 2.94 -18.27 12.30
C SER A 75 3.40 -18.05 10.87
N PHE A 76 3.68 -16.79 10.52
CA PHE A 76 4.20 -16.41 9.22
C PHE A 76 5.63 -15.94 9.35
N ARG A 77 6.42 -16.17 8.30
CA ARG A 77 7.77 -15.62 8.18
C ARG A 77 7.71 -14.10 8.05
N PHE A 78 8.72 -13.42 8.58
CA PHE A 78 8.88 -11.97 8.38
C PHE A 78 9.21 -11.66 6.91
N PRO A 79 8.53 -10.70 6.25
CA PRO A 79 8.53 -10.58 4.79
C PRO A 79 9.78 -9.93 4.19
N LEU A 80 10.63 -9.25 4.97
CA LEU A 80 11.87 -8.65 4.45
C LEU A 80 13.06 -9.54 4.78
N ALA A 81 13.89 -9.82 3.78
CA ALA A 81 15.18 -10.46 3.98
C ALA A 81 16.15 -9.48 4.66
N GLY A 82 16.83 -9.94 5.70
CA GLY A 82 17.82 -9.17 6.44
C GLY A 82 17.64 -9.30 7.96
N ASP A 83 18.68 -8.95 8.69
CA ASP A 83 18.73 -9.13 10.15
C ASP A 83 17.98 -8.01 10.93
N GLY A 84 17.46 -7.00 10.21
CA GLY A 84 16.81 -5.84 10.81
C GLY A 84 17.76 -5.00 11.68
N PRO A 85 17.23 -4.20 12.61
CA PRO A 85 15.79 -3.98 12.86
C PRO A 85 15.13 -3.20 11.70
N PHE A 86 13.85 -3.46 11.48
CA PHE A 86 13.02 -2.69 10.54
C PHE A 86 12.02 -1.84 11.32
N LEU A 87 11.89 -0.57 10.92
CA LEU A 87 10.94 0.35 11.54
C LEU A 87 9.55 0.13 10.92
N CYS A 88 8.54 -0.09 11.77
CA CYS A 88 7.15 0.01 11.33
C CYS A 88 6.76 1.49 11.26
N SER A 89 6.70 2.04 10.05
CA SER A 89 6.36 3.46 9.83
C SER A 89 4.85 3.69 9.90
N GLN A 90 4.04 2.67 9.58
CA GLN A 90 2.59 2.70 9.74
C GLN A 90 2.04 1.30 10.04
N GLY A 91 1.30 1.16 11.14
CA GLY A 91 0.66 -0.10 11.52
C GLY A 91 -0.81 -0.19 11.13
N PHE A 92 -1.46 -1.29 11.53
CA PHE A 92 -2.89 -1.50 11.38
C PHE A 92 -3.70 -0.35 12.00
N ASN A 93 -4.79 0.06 11.36
CA ASN A 93 -5.61 1.23 11.77
C ASN A 93 -4.82 2.56 11.83
N GLY A 94 -3.69 2.66 11.13
CA GLY A 94 -2.90 3.89 11.03
C GLY A 94 -3.71 5.04 10.43
N HIS A 95 -3.48 6.26 10.93
CA HIS A 95 -4.28 7.44 10.59
C HIS A 95 -3.98 8.06 9.21
N PHE A 96 -2.98 7.56 8.48
CA PHE A 96 -2.60 8.15 7.19
C PHE A 96 -3.31 7.49 6.01
N THR A 97 -3.14 6.18 5.87
CA THR A 97 -3.78 5.38 4.82
C THR A 97 -4.34 4.07 5.34
N HIS A 98 -3.93 3.56 6.51
CA HIS A 98 -4.37 2.27 7.05
C HIS A 98 -5.69 2.33 7.84
N PHE A 99 -6.57 3.27 7.51
CA PHE A 99 -7.92 3.35 8.09
C PHE A 99 -9.02 3.01 7.07
N PHE A 100 -8.70 2.95 5.77
CA PHE A 100 -9.62 2.47 4.74
C PHE A 100 -9.84 0.95 4.86
N LEU A 101 -10.99 0.46 4.39
CA LEU A 101 -11.34 -0.96 4.53
C LEU A 101 -10.30 -1.91 3.94
N THR A 102 -9.76 -1.59 2.76
CA THR A 102 -8.81 -2.44 2.02
C THR A 102 -7.39 -2.41 2.60
N THR A 103 -7.02 -1.33 3.29
CA THR A 103 -5.67 -1.11 3.84
C THR A 103 -5.65 -1.17 5.37
N ARG A 104 -6.78 -1.44 6.03
CA ARG A 104 -6.93 -1.40 7.49
C ARG A 104 -5.91 -2.29 8.21
N HIS A 105 -5.59 -3.43 7.60
CA HIS A 105 -4.70 -4.44 8.15
C HIS A 105 -3.29 -4.39 7.55
N ALA A 106 -2.97 -3.36 6.76
CA ALA A 106 -1.64 -3.18 6.19
C ALA A 106 -0.63 -2.75 7.26
N VAL A 107 0.65 -3.03 6.97
CA VAL A 107 1.80 -2.66 7.78
C VAL A 107 2.89 -2.18 6.85
N ASP A 108 3.33 -0.94 7.03
CA ASP A 108 4.43 -0.35 6.29
C ASP A 108 5.73 -0.54 7.07
N LEU A 109 6.69 -1.19 6.42
CA LEU A 109 8.01 -1.47 6.99
C LEU A 109 9.06 -0.66 6.23
N GLU A 110 9.74 0.24 6.94
CA GLU A 110 10.82 1.04 6.37
C GLU A 110 12.05 0.17 6.11
N CYS A 111 12.50 0.16 4.87
CA CYS A 111 13.71 -0.52 4.42
C CYS A 111 14.31 0.19 3.18
N PRO A 112 15.59 -0.01 2.86
CA PRO A 112 16.17 0.48 1.61
C PRO A 112 15.45 -0.10 0.38
N VAL A 113 15.25 0.71 -0.66
CA VAL A 113 14.79 0.21 -1.97
C VAL A 113 15.75 -0.86 -2.48
N GLY A 114 15.22 -1.98 -2.97
CA GLY A 114 16.01 -3.14 -3.38
C GLY A 114 16.21 -4.20 -2.30
N THR A 115 15.65 -4.01 -1.09
CA THR A 115 15.65 -5.06 -0.06
C THR A 115 14.84 -6.24 -0.56
N GLU A 116 15.39 -7.45 -0.49
CA GLU A 116 14.69 -8.65 -0.93
C GLU A 116 13.44 -8.88 -0.07
N VAL A 117 12.32 -9.17 -0.72
CA VAL A 117 11.05 -9.52 -0.09
C VAL A 117 10.83 -11.01 -0.30
N VAL A 118 10.48 -11.72 0.78
CA VAL A 118 10.29 -13.17 0.77
C VAL A 118 8.83 -13.55 0.96
N ALA A 119 8.44 -14.70 0.40
CA ALA A 119 7.13 -15.28 0.66
C ALA A 119 6.98 -15.63 2.15
N VAL A 120 5.93 -15.11 2.79
CA VAL A 120 5.68 -15.31 4.22
C VAL A 120 5.19 -16.71 4.59
N ALA A 121 4.72 -17.47 3.60
CA ALA A 121 4.30 -18.87 3.67
C ALA A 121 4.21 -19.45 2.24
N ASP A 122 4.05 -20.77 2.16
CA ASP A 122 3.77 -21.48 0.91
C ASP A 122 2.48 -20.96 0.24
N GLY A 123 2.49 -20.88 -1.08
CA GLY A 123 1.32 -20.45 -1.82
C GLY A 123 1.53 -20.32 -3.32
N LYS A 124 0.58 -19.62 -3.95
CA LYS A 124 0.51 -19.41 -5.40
C LYS A 124 0.41 -17.94 -5.73
N VAL A 125 1.20 -17.50 -6.71
CA VAL A 125 1.15 -16.13 -7.23
C VAL A 125 -0.17 -15.93 -7.97
N ALA A 126 -1.00 -15.01 -7.46
CA ALA A 126 -2.34 -14.77 -7.98
C ALA A 126 -2.37 -13.63 -9.00
N ILE A 127 -1.83 -12.47 -8.64
CA ILE A 127 -1.89 -11.25 -9.46
C ILE A 127 -0.55 -10.50 -9.34
N ILE A 128 -0.06 -9.97 -10.45
CA ILE A 128 1.10 -9.08 -10.48
C ILE A 128 0.73 -7.76 -11.16
N SER A 129 1.02 -6.64 -10.51
CA SER A 129 0.94 -5.30 -11.09
C SER A 129 2.28 -4.60 -10.88
N GLN A 130 3.04 -4.33 -11.94
CA GLN A 130 4.39 -3.75 -11.80
C GLN A 130 4.76 -2.71 -12.86
N ASP A 131 3.76 -2.06 -13.46
CA ASP A 131 3.99 -1.14 -14.57
C ASP A 131 4.23 0.31 -14.13
N ASN A 132 3.93 0.65 -12.87
CA ASN A 132 4.09 2.00 -12.34
C ASN A 132 5.56 2.34 -12.04
N GLN A 133 5.91 3.62 -12.19
CA GLN A 133 7.23 4.18 -11.84
C GLN A 133 7.14 5.45 -10.99
N VAL A 134 5.94 5.96 -10.74
CA VAL A 134 5.76 7.16 -9.92
C VAL A 134 6.13 6.90 -8.46
N SER A 135 6.56 7.92 -7.72
CA SER A 135 6.80 7.79 -6.27
C SER A 135 6.41 9.02 -5.48
N GLY A 136 6.00 8.80 -4.22
CA GLY A 136 5.75 9.77 -3.17
C GLY A 136 4.30 10.23 -3.04
N ALA A 137 3.99 10.80 -1.87
CA ALA A 137 2.65 11.09 -1.35
C ALA A 137 1.90 12.27 -2.02
N ASP A 138 2.07 12.49 -3.32
CA ASP A 138 1.21 13.39 -4.10
C ASP A 138 -0.12 12.68 -4.38
N CYS A 139 -1.26 13.33 -4.10
CA CYS A 139 -2.59 12.72 -4.28
C CYS A 139 -2.83 12.15 -5.69
N LYS A 140 -2.15 12.66 -6.73
CA LYS A 140 -2.23 12.09 -8.09
C LYS A 140 -1.67 10.66 -8.20
N ASN A 141 -0.83 10.26 -7.25
CA ASN A 141 -0.22 8.94 -7.15
C ASN A 141 -1.06 7.99 -6.26
N PHE A 142 -2.12 8.47 -5.60
CA PHE A 142 -2.88 7.73 -4.58
C PHE A 142 -3.39 6.35 -5.04
N LEU A 143 -3.67 6.20 -6.33
CA LEU A 143 -4.14 4.95 -6.94
C LEU A 143 -3.08 4.25 -7.80
N LYS A 144 -1.80 4.60 -7.61
CA LYS A 144 -0.68 4.05 -8.36
C LYS A 144 0.26 3.36 -7.38
N TRP A 145 0.52 2.09 -7.60
CA TRP A 145 1.56 1.32 -6.90
C TRP A 145 1.89 0.09 -7.74
N ASN A 146 2.95 -0.59 -7.38
CA ASN A 146 3.20 -1.95 -7.84
C ASN A 146 2.88 -2.92 -6.71
N SER A 147 2.33 -4.07 -7.03
CA SER A 147 2.08 -5.13 -6.08
C SER A 147 2.19 -6.54 -6.65
N MET A 148 2.30 -7.48 -5.73
CA MET A 148 2.18 -8.91 -5.97
C MET A 148 1.21 -9.49 -4.95
N LEU A 149 0.15 -10.13 -5.42
CA LEU A 149 -0.81 -10.84 -4.57
C LEU A 149 -0.45 -12.32 -4.50
N LEU A 150 -0.28 -12.82 -3.29
CA LEU A 150 0.01 -14.22 -2.99
C LEU A 150 -1.21 -14.86 -2.32
N GLN A 151 -1.70 -15.96 -2.89
CA GLN A 151 -2.71 -16.81 -2.28
C GLN A 151 -2.00 -17.92 -1.50
N LEU A 152 -2.11 -17.91 -0.18
CA LEU A 152 -1.50 -18.90 0.69
C LEU A 152 -2.30 -20.20 0.71
N ASP A 153 -1.63 -21.32 0.97
CA ASP A 153 -2.27 -22.64 1.05
C ASP A 153 -3.30 -22.74 2.19
N CYS A 154 -3.16 -21.91 3.23
CA CYS A 154 -4.13 -21.82 4.33
C CYS A 154 -5.41 -21.03 3.97
N GLY A 155 -5.49 -20.51 2.74
CA GLY A 155 -6.63 -19.76 2.22
C GLY A 155 -6.58 -18.24 2.46
N LEU A 156 -5.55 -17.73 3.14
CA LEU A 156 -5.34 -16.29 3.29
C LEU A 156 -4.71 -15.68 2.03
N LEU A 157 -4.92 -14.38 1.85
CA LEU A 157 -4.30 -13.58 0.80
C LEU A 157 -3.33 -12.58 1.42
N VAL A 158 -2.17 -12.40 0.80
CA VAL A 158 -1.16 -11.41 1.21
C VAL A 158 -0.76 -10.59 -0.02
N GLU A 159 -0.94 -9.28 0.06
CA GLU A 159 -0.49 -8.35 -0.98
C GLU A 159 0.79 -7.65 -0.52
N TYR A 160 1.84 -7.75 -1.33
CA TYR A 160 3.08 -6.99 -1.16
C TYR A 160 2.98 -5.75 -2.04
N VAL A 161 2.88 -4.56 -1.45
CA VAL A 161 2.70 -3.28 -2.16
C VAL A 161 3.98 -2.44 -2.17
N HIS A 162 4.01 -1.41 -3.03
CA HIS A 162 5.16 -0.53 -3.27
C HIS A 162 6.43 -1.25 -3.74
N ILE A 163 6.29 -2.42 -4.37
CA ILE A 163 7.44 -3.20 -4.84
C ILE A 163 8.18 -2.51 -6.00
N LYS A 164 9.47 -2.76 -6.12
CA LYS A 164 10.28 -2.20 -7.20
C LYS A 164 9.81 -2.73 -8.55
N LYS A 165 9.65 -1.84 -9.52
CA LYS A 165 9.23 -2.20 -10.89
C LYS A 165 10.17 -3.24 -11.49
N GLY A 166 9.59 -4.31 -12.04
CA GLY A 166 10.34 -5.37 -12.72
C GLY A 166 11.11 -6.29 -11.78
N SER A 167 10.89 -6.22 -10.46
CA SER A 167 11.63 -7.03 -9.49
C SER A 167 10.99 -8.38 -9.19
N VAL A 168 9.72 -8.60 -9.59
CA VAL A 168 9.02 -9.86 -9.31
C VAL A 168 9.73 -11.02 -10.04
N ARG A 169 10.10 -12.05 -9.29
CA ARG A 169 10.90 -13.20 -9.80
C ARG A 169 10.05 -14.35 -10.35
N PHE A 170 8.75 -14.32 -10.09
CA PHE A 170 7.78 -15.34 -10.46
C PHE A 170 6.72 -14.79 -11.43
N LYS A 171 5.97 -15.69 -12.07
CA LYS A 171 4.82 -15.36 -12.91
C LYS A 171 3.52 -15.70 -12.20
N GLU A 172 2.43 -15.06 -12.61
CA GLU A 172 1.09 -15.46 -12.19
C GLU A 172 0.86 -16.95 -12.49
N GLY A 173 0.38 -17.68 -11.48
CA GLY A 173 0.20 -19.12 -11.55
C GLY A 173 1.32 -19.94 -10.93
N ASP A 174 2.51 -19.38 -10.74
CA ASP A 174 3.65 -20.10 -10.14
C ASP A 174 3.41 -20.38 -8.65
N LEU A 175 3.99 -21.50 -8.19
CA LEU A 175 4.04 -21.85 -6.76
C LEU A 175 5.32 -21.28 -6.15
N VAL A 176 5.21 -20.80 -4.91
CA VAL A 176 6.32 -20.31 -4.09
C VAL A 176 6.33 -21.05 -2.77
N GLN A 177 7.52 -21.23 -2.20
CA GLN A 177 7.72 -21.77 -0.86
C GLN A 177 8.02 -20.64 0.13
N GLU A 178 7.70 -20.85 1.41
CA GLU A 178 8.08 -19.94 2.48
C GLU A 178 9.57 -19.61 2.41
N GLY A 179 9.90 -18.32 2.38
CA GLY A 179 11.28 -17.83 2.34
C GLY A 179 11.85 -17.65 0.93
N ASP A 180 11.15 -18.07 -0.13
CA ASP A 180 11.55 -17.74 -1.50
C ASP A 180 11.57 -16.22 -1.69
N VAL A 181 12.63 -15.70 -2.30
CA VAL A 181 12.69 -14.27 -2.67
C VAL A 181 11.75 -14.05 -3.85
N ILE A 182 10.65 -13.33 -3.61
CA ILE A 182 9.58 -13.13 -4.59
C ILE A 182 9.71 -11.82 -5.35
N CYS A 183 10.24 -10.76 -4.72
CA CYS A 183 10.47 -9.46 -5.32
C CYS A 183 11.47 -8.62 -4.51
N GLU A 184 11.62 -7.35 -4.86
CA GLU A 184 12.40 -6.36 -4.11
C GLU A 184 11.51 -5.20 -3.66
N SER A 185 11.78 -4.64 -2.47
CA SER A 185 11.13 -3.44 -1.96
C SER A 185 11.36 -2.26 -2.90
N GLY A 186 10.38 -1.36 -2.99
CA GLY A 186 10.45 -0.18 -3.83
C GLY A 186 9.87 1.05 -3.16
N ASP A 187 9.91 2.15 -3.90
CA ASP A 187 9.27 3.42 -3.55
C ASP A 187 8.10 3.73 -4.50
N VAL A 188 7.57 2.73 -5.22
CA VAL A 188 6.62 2.96 -6.31
C VAL A 188 5.22 3.21 -5.76
N GLY A 189 4.70 4.41 -5.98
CA GLY A 189 3.34 4.80 -5.65
C GLY A 189 3.22 5.96 -4.68
N PHE A 190 2.05 6.08 -4.04
CA PHE A 190 1.76 7.09 -3.01
C PHE A 190 2.39 6.75 -1.68
#